data_AF-A0A818F718-F1
#
_entry.id   AF-A0A818F718-F1
#
_cell.length_a   1.000
_cell.length_b   1.000
_cell.length_c   1.000
_cell.angle_alpha   90.00
_cell.angle_beta   90.00
_cell.angle_gamma   90.00
#
_symmetry.space_group_name_H-M   'P 1'
#
loop_
_entity.id
_entity.type
_entity.pdbx_description
1 polymer ?
#
loop_
_entity_poly.entity_id
_entity_poly.type
_entity_poly.pdbx_seq_one_letter_code
_entity_poly.pdbx_strand_id
1 'polypeptide(L)'
;MGPISETHSVREFVEAAFQEIGKEIVWEGEGVKEVGKEKNTNIIRVSVNEKYFRPTEVELLIGNPKKAEEKLKWKPKITFKELVKEMVAADIELMRKDPTA
;
A
#
# COMPACT_ATOMS: atom_id res chain seq x y z
N MET A 1 -23.97 -4.74 11.66
CA MET A 1 -22.81 -4.16 10.94
C MET A 1 -22.60 -4.99 9.68
N GLY A 2 -22.73 -4.40 8.48
CA GLY A 2 -22.46 -5.10 7.21
C GLY A 2 -20.96 -5.33 6.98
N PRO A 3 -20.57 -6.06 5.91
CA PRO A 3 -19.17 -6.24 5.58
C PRO A 3 -18.56 -4.87 5.28
N ILE A 4 -17.47 -4.54 5.97
CA ILE A 4 -16.73 -3.31 5.74
C ILE A 4 -15.99 -3.51 4.41
N SER A 5 -16.50 -2.94 3.34
CA SER A 5 -15.71 -2.72 2.14
C SER A 5 -14.77 -1.55 2.43
N GLU A 6 -13.47 -1.82 2.38
CA GLU A 6 -12.43 -0.81 2.54
C GLU A 6 -11.77 -0.50 1.20
N THR A 7 -11.24 0.71 1.09
CA THR A 7 -10.41 1.17 -0.02
C THR A 7 -9.32 2.04 0.57
N HIS A 8 -8.11 1.92 0.04
CA HIS A 8 -6.93 2.64 0.51
C HIS A 8 -6.18 3.22 -0.69
N SER A 9 -5.61 4.39 -0.49
CA SER A 9 -4.74 5.03 -1.47
C SER A 9 -3.39 4.30 -1.58
N VAL A 10 -2.70 4.50 -2.70
CA VAL A 10 -1.30 4.05 -2.86
C VAL A 10 -0.39 4.70 -1.81
N ARG A 11 -0.70 5.94 -1.39
CA ARG A 11 0.04 6.64 -0.33
C ARG A 11 -0.05 5.90 1.00
N GLU A 12 -1.25 5.51 1.43
CA GLU A 12 -1.44 4.72 2.67
C GLU A 12 -0.71 3.38 2.60
N PHE A 13 -0.66 2.74 1.44
CA PHE A 13 0.08 1.48 1.26
C PHE A 13 1.59 1.70 1.47
N VAL A 14 2.15 2.76 0.88
CA VAL A 14 3.56 3.13 1.07
C VAL A 14 3.85 3.42 2.54
N GLU A 15 3.02 4.23 3.20
CA GLU A 15 3.18 4.57 4.61
C GLU A 15 3.13 3.34 5.51
N ALA A 16 2.15 2.45 5.31
CA ALA A 16 2.02 1.21 6.05
C ALA A 16 3.24 0.30 5.83
N ALA A 17 3.74 0.19 4.60
CA ALA A 17 4.91 -0.64 4.29
C ALA A 17 6.19 -0.14 4.98
N PHE A 18 6.44 1.18 5.00
CA PHE A 18 7.58 1.74 5.72
C PHE A 18 7.43 1.60 7.24
N GLN A 19 6.20 1.67 7.76
CA GLN A 19 5.95 1.47 9.18
C GLN A 19 6.36 0.07 9.67
N GLU A 20 6.18 -0.98 8.86
CA GLU A 20 6.58 -2.36 9.18
C GLU A 20 8.11 -2.51 9.37
N ILE A 21 8.91 -1.60 8.80
CA ILE A 21 10.37 -1.53 9.01
C ILE A 21 10.79 -0.41 9.97
N GLY A 22 9.85 0.13 10.74
CA GLY A 22 10.10 1.17 11.75
C GLY A 22 10.47 2.53 11.16
N LYS A 23 10.03 2.82 9.93
CA LYS A 23 10.27 4.09 9.23
C LYS A 23 8.97 4.86 9.04
N GLU A 24 9.03 6.16 9.23
CA GLU A 24 7.91 7.07 8.96
C GLU A 24 8.26 7.91 7.73
N ILE A 25 7.31 8.04 6.80
CA ILE A 25 7.46 8.86 5.59
C ILE A 25 6.72 10.18 5.80
N VAL A 26 7.42 11.29 5.51
CA VAL A 26 6.86 12.63 5.45
C VAL A 26 6.88 13.08 3.99
N TRP A 27 5.73 13.56 3.51
CA TRP A 27 5.55 13.97 2.13
C TRP A 27 5.78 15.48 1.96
N GLU A 28 6.54 15.83 0.94
CA GLU A 28 6.82 17.22 0.58
C GLU A 28 6.71 17.42 -0.93
N GLY A 29 6.22 18.59 -1.35
CA GLY A 29 5.95 18.89 -2.76
C GLY A 29 4.57 18.45 -3.20
N GLU A 30 4.34 18.47 -4.52
CA GLU A 30 3.05 18.17 -5.13
C GLU A 30 3.21 17.54 -6.52
N GLY A 31 2.24 16.72 -6.91
CA GLY A 31 2.22 16.03 -8.21
C GLY A 31 3.53 15.29 -8.48
N VAL A 32 4.13 15.55 -9.64
CA VAL A 32 5.37 14.89 -10.11
C VAL A 32 6.61 15.34 -9.34
N LYS A 33 6.52 16.45 -8.59
CA LYS A 33 7.59 16.96 -7.72
C LYS A 33 7.44 16.47 -6.27
N GLU A 34 6.39 15.71 -5.97
CA GLU A 34 6.20 15.14 -4.65
C GLU A 34 7.26 14.07 -4.33
N VAL A 35 7.78 14.11 -3.11
CA VAL A 35 8.72 13.12 -2.58
C VAL A 35 8.30 12.66 -1.19
N GLY A 36 8.59 11.39 -0.89
CA GLY A 36 8.48 10.80 0.44
C GLY A 36 9.86 10.74 1.09
N LYS A 37 10.07 11.53 2.15
CA LYS A 37 11.29 11.57 2.94
C LYS A 37 11.14 10.76 4.21
N GLU A 38 12.18 10.01 4.58
CA GLU A 38 12.23 9.34 5.89
C GLU A 38 12.34 10.41 7.00
N LYS A 39 11.38 10.41 7.93
CA LYS A 39 11.28 11.40 9.01
C LYS A 39 12.58 11.51 9.80
N ASN A 40 12.93 12.74 10.17
CA ASN A 40 14.17 13.09 10.89
C ASN A 40 15.47 12.75 10.11
N THR A 41 15.36 12.55 8.80
CA THR A 41 16.51 12.35 7.91
C THR A 41 16.38 13.25 6.69
N ASN A 42 17.45 13.31 5.87
CA ASN A 42 17.41 13.93 4.54
C ASN A 42 17.30 12.90 3.41
N ILE A 43 16.96 11.64 3.73
CA ILE A 43 16.92 10.54 2.76
C ILE A 43 15.54 10.53 2.09
N ILE A 44 15.53 10.75 0.77
CA ILE A 44 14.35 10.54 -0.06
C ILE A 44 14.23 9.03 -0.34
N ARG A 45 13.10 8.44 0.05
CA ARG A 45 12.80 7.02 -0.16
C ARG A 45 11.84 6.78 -1.32
N VAL A 46 11.00 7.77 -1.64
CA VAL A 46 9.96 7.69 -2.66
C VAL A 46 9.96 8.95 -3.51
N SER A 47 9.84 8.78 -4.82
CA SER A 47 9.72 9.89 -5.79
C SER A 47 8.70 9.52 -6.86
N VAL A 48 7.94 10.51 -7.34
CA VAL A 48 6.97 10.32 -8.42
C VAL A 48 7.67 10.38 -9.78
N ASN A 49 7.32 9.50 -10.71
CA ASN A 49 7.80 9.55 -12.08
C ASN A 49 6.64 9.40 -13.06
N GLU A 50 6.47 10.39 -13.94
CA GLU A 50 5.40 10.46 -14.95
C GLU A 50 5.34 9.22 -15.85
N LYS A 51 6.46 8.53 -16.07
CA LYS A 51 6.50 7.31 -16.91
C LYS A 51 5.58 6.19 -16.42
N TYR A 52 5.21 6.20 -15.12
CA TYR A 52 4.33 5.20 -14.53
C TYR A 52 2.85 5.58 -14.59
N PHE A 53 2.52 6.78 -15.09
CA PHE A 53 1.15 7.25 -15.19
C PHE A 53 0.47 6.56 -16.37
N ARG A 54 -0.80 6.21 -16.21
CA ARG A 54 -1.58 5.60 -17.28
C ARG A 54 -2.41 6.68 -18.00
N PRO A 55 -2.57 6.62 -19.33
CA PRO A 55 -3.39 7.58 -20.08
C PRO A 55 -4.84 7.66 -19.60
N THR A 56 -5.32 6.58 -19.00
CA THR A 56 -6.64 6.48 -18.37
C THR A 56 -6.45 5.94 -16.95
N GLU A 57 -6.84 6.76 -15.97
CA GLU A 57 -6.78 6.39 -14.55
C GLU A 57 -8.18 6.00 -14.05
N VAL A 58 -8.24 5.04 -13.13
CA VAL A 58 -9.48 4.70 -12.44
C VAL A 58 -9.44 5.35 -11.06
N GLU A 59 -10.27 6.37 -10.85
CA GLU A 59 -10.20 7.20 -9.64
C GLU A 59 -10.48 6.43 -8.34
N LEU A 60 -11.44 5.50 -8.35
CA LEU A 60 -11.82 4.74 -7.16
C LEU A 60 -12.39 3.37 -7.51
N LEU A 61 -11.88 2.34 -6.83
CA LEU A 61 -12.45 1.00 -6.83
C LEU A 61 -12.84 0.62 -5.41
N ILE A 62 -14.11 0.26 -5.23
CA ILE A 62 -14.65 -0.27 -3.99
C ILE A 62 -15.69 -1.35 -4.30
N GLY A 63 -15.40 -2.59 -3.89
CA GLY A 63 -16.30 -3.72 -4.12
C GLY A 63 -17.44 -3.76 -3.11
N ASN A 64 -18.56 -4.42 -3.44
CA ASN A 64 -19.60 -4.77 -2.48
C ASN A 64 -19.77 -6.30 -2.42
N PRO A 65 -19.27 -6.99 -1.38
CA PRO A 65 -19.31 -8.44 -1.30
C PRO A 65 -20.63 -9.01 -0.76
N LYS A 66 -21.67 -8.18 -0.52
CA LYS A 66 -22.93 -8.60 0.14
C LYS A 66 -23.56 -9.85 -0.49
N LYS A 67 -23.58 -9.95 -1.83
CA LYS A 67 -24.11 -11.12 -2.54
C LYS A 67 -23.35 -12.41 -2.22
N ALA A 68 -22.02 -12.34 -2.11
CA ALA A 68 -21.18 -13.48 -1.76
C ALA A 68 -21.36 -13.87 -0.29
N GLU A 69 -21.48 -12.89 0.61
CA GLU A 69 -21.76 -13.16 2.02
C GLU A 69 -23.12 -13.85 2.20
N GLU A 70 -24.18 -13.37 1.55
CA GLU A 70 -25.52 -13.93 1.69
C GLU A 70 -25.60 -15.36 1.16
N LYS A 71 -25.08 -15.60 -0.05
CA LYS A 71 -25.23 -16.86 -0.78
C LYS A 71 -24.16 -17.90 -0.45
N LEU A 72 -22.93 -17.45 -0.20
CA LEU A 72 -21.77 -18.34 -0.02
C LEU A 72 -21.25 -18.35 1.42
N LYS A 73 -21.78 -17.47 2.30
CA LYS A 73 -21.24 -17.24 3.66
C LYS A 73 -19.77 -16.85 3.66
N TRP A 74 -19.29 -16.31 2.54
CA TRP A 74 -17.91 -15.88 2.36
C TRP A 74 -17.70 -14.51 3.00
N LYS A 75 -16.57 -14.34 3.68
CA LYS A 75 -16.09 -13.07 4.24
C LYS A 75 -14.57 -12.95 4.06
N PRO A 76 -14.04 -11.73 3.85
CA PRO A 76 -12.60 -11.52 3.88
C PRO A 76 -12.04 -11.88 5.26
N LYS A 77 -10.84 -12.46 5.28
CA LYS A 77 -10.15 -12.90 6.51
C LYS A 77 -8.91 -12.08 6.84
N ILE A 78 -8.39 -11.35 5.86
CA ILE A 78 -7.17 -10.55 5.96
C ILE A 78 -7.58 -9.10 5.75
N THR A 79 -7.13 -8.25 6.67
CA THR A 79 -7.27 -6.78 6.60
C THR A 79 -6.16 -6.17 5.76
N PHE A 80 -6.35 -4.93 5.29
CA PHE A 80 -5.29 -4.17 4.62
C PHE A 80 -3.93 -4.20 5.35
N LYS A 81 -3.90 -3.95 6.66
CA LYS A 81 -2.65 -3.91 7.44
C LYS A 81 -1.99 -5.28 7.55
N GLU A 82 -2.76 -6.34 7.74
CA GLU A 82 -2.24 -7.71 7.78
C GLU A 82 -1.63 -8.10 6.43
N LEU A 83 -2.27 -7.73 5.32
CA LEU A 83 -1.75 -7.95 3.98
C LEU A 83 -0.41 -7.23 3.78
N VAL A 84 -0.34 -5.93 4.10
CA VAL A 84 0.91 -5.16 3.98
C VAL A 84 2.04 -5.79 4.79
N LYS A 85 1.75 -6.17 6.05
CA LYS A 85 2.71 -6.84 6.93
C LYS A 85 3.21 -8.15 6.36
N GLU A 86 2.32 -9.00 5.85
CA GLU A 86 2.69 -10.29 5.26
C GLU A 86 3.59 -10.10 4.04
N MET A 87 3.24 -9.18 3.15
CA MET A 87 4.01 -8.87 1.94
C MET A 87 5.41 -8.36 2.28
N VAL A 88 5.52 -7.35 3.16
CA VAL A 88 6.82 -6.78 3.55
C VAL A 88 7.70 -7.82 4.24
N ALA A 89 7.15 -8.64 5.13
CA ALA A 89 7.90 -9.70 5.79
C ALA A 89 8.44 -10.74 4.80
N ALA A 90 7.62 -11.12 3.80
CA ALA A 90 8.02 -12.05 2.75
C ALA A 90 9.17 -11.49 1.89
N ASP A 91 9.07 -10.23 1.46
CA ASP A 91 10.12 -9.59 0.67
C ASP A 91 11.42 -9.42 1.46
N ILE A 92 11.34 -9.07 2.75
CA ILE A 92 12.54 -9.01 3.61
C ILE A 92 13.22 -10.37 3.70
N GLU A 93 12.45 -11.45 3.87
CA GLU A 93 13.00 -12.80 3.95
C GLU A 93 13.58 -13.26 2.61
N LEU A 94 12.94 -12.92 1.50
CA LEU A 94 13.43 -13.19 0.15
C LEU A 94 14.76 -12.46 -0.10
N MET A 95 14.80 -11.15 0.13
CA MET A 95 15.98 -10.31 -0.12
C MET A 95 17.16 -10.65 0.80
N ARG A 96 16.90 -11.17 2.01
CA ARG A 96 17.96 -11.70 2.89
C ARG A 96 18.62 -12.97 2.33
N LYS A 97 17.85 -13.80 1.60
CA LYS A 97 18.34 -15.04 0.99
C LYS A 97 18.99 -14.79 -0.36
N ASP A 98 18.35 -13.96 -1.17
CA ASP A 98 18.79 -13.62 -2.52
C ASP A 98 18.57 -12.13 -2.77
N PRO A 99 19.63 -11.30 -2.66
CA PRO A 99 19.54 -9.86 -2.91
C PRO A 99 19.41 -9.50 -4.40
N THR A 100 19.30 -10.49 -5.30
CA THR A 100 19.17 -10.30 -6.75
C THR A 100 17.83 -10.74 -7.32
N ALA A 101 16.91 -11.22 -6.49
CA ALA A 101 15.59 -11.69 -6.90
C ALA A 101 14.64 -10.57 -7.36
#